data_AF-A0A364N2A5-F1
#
_entry.id   AF-A0A364N2A5-F1
#
_cell.length_a   1.000
_cell.length_b   1.000
_cell.length_c   1.000
_cell.angle_alpha   90.00
_cell.angle_beta   90.00
_cell.angle_gamma   90.00
#
_symmetry.space_group_name_H-M   'P 1'
#
loop_
_entity.id
_entity.type
_entity.pdbx_description
1 polymer ?
#
loop_
_entity_poly.entity_id
_entity_poly.type
_entity_poly.pdbx_seq_one_letter_code
_entity_poly.pdbx_strand_id
1 'polypeptide(L)'
;MWYTVGLDAQRITYKHRVRKLISNDKLQFPLGDRSNQQLCCRQSCDQHMAHMDFLARLTLYRKREQSILGCQASQGYLSTTKRPSTRHLNPATPYFTLNIAMTEAEEILDLYDIAVLLNYERNTTEPNLRHTKLREVAFPGSKPKTVALPGDLTGHWNNNARTWFVVEAQPPSNPNARDLPLEFLHPDLRSGSNLSNEQLETFFHQARNHDGSYQAIRLLQFLFDLFPEFTKLRVRHAPSGTQPGHTYVTNINRRVIIEESFRNPKVSTAIYAFPAGKLHVNGHQNQLDHAVFGFSREDSETVTTFFDLSSMQFGDLGRGPGPKGKQLFALDTPEEFALRFSQLAKGTDPTKHKTTLDINPTPVDDWLEEVAIRTKRRWDNRHKENWCGHCGAPGPDSRCAGCRQAYYCGKECQRKAWTFHKGYCSPP
;
A
#
# COMPACT_ATOMS: atom_id res chain seq x y z
N MET A 1 -35.49 21.29 5.80
CA MET A 1 -35.71 20.59 4.52
C MET A 1 -34.55 19.63 4.37
N TRP A 2 -34.73 18.37 4.77
CA TRP A 2 -33.68 17.37 4.84
C TRP A 2 -33.70 16.54 3.55
N TYR A 3 -32.60 16.54 2.80
CA TYR A 3 -32.44 15.65 1.65
C TYR A 3 -31.78 14.36 2.14
N THR A 4 -32.55 13.27 2.09
CA THR A 4 -32.07 11.89 2.19
C THR A 4 -31.23 11.59 0.96
N VAL A 5 -29.91 11.44 1.13
CA VAL A 5 -29.04 10.92 0.06
C VAL A 5 -29.16 9.40 0.13
N GLY A 6 -29.91 8.82 -0.81
CA GLY A 6 -30.03 7.37 -0.95
C GLY A 6 -28.68 6.77 -1.33
N LEU A 7 -28.12 5.97 -0.42
CA LEU A 7 -27.08 5.00 -0.76
C LEU A 7 -27.82 3.79 -1.33
N ASP A 8 -27.84 3.66 -2.65
CA ASP A 8 -28.40 2.49 -3.32
C ASP A 8 -27.60 1.24 -2.91
N ALA A 9 -28.30 0.31 -2.25
CA ALA A 9 -27.79 -1.01 -1.91
C ALA A 9 -27.59 -1.82 -3.20
N GLN A 10 -26.33 -1.94 -3.65
CA GLN A 10 -26.01 -2.74 -4.83
C GLN A 10 -25.69 -4.19 -4.46
N ARG A 11 -26.44 -5.11 -5.08
CA ARG A 11 -26.29 -6.56 -5.01
C ARG A 11 -25.08 -7.00 -5.84
N ILE A 12 -24.04 -7.54 -5.20
CA ILE A 12 -22.85 -8.05 -5.90
C ILE A 12 -23.06 -9.53 -6.27
N THR A 13 -23.03 -9.86 -7.56
CA THR A 13 -22.99 -11.26 -8.04
C THR A 13 -21.56 -11.65 -8.40
N TYR A 14 -21.03 -12.67 -7.72
CA TYR A 14 -19.71 -13.24 -7.98
C TYR A 14 -19.77 -14.13 -9.23
N LYS A 15 -19.07 -13.75 -10.31
CA LYS A 15 -18.80 -14.63 -11.45
C LYS A 15 -17.30 -14.93 -11.50
N HIS A 16 -16.94 -16.18 -11.21
CA HIS A 16 -15.60 -16.71 -11.41
C HIS A 16 -15.23 -16.67 -12.90
N ARG A 17 -14.02 -16.18 -13.23
CA ARG A 17 -13.45 -16.37 -14.57
C ARG A 17 -12.02 -16.87 -14.46
N VAL A 18 -11.83 -18.12 -14.89
CA VAL A 18 -10.55 -18.78 -15.11
C VAL A 18 -9.88 -18.14 -16.34
N ARG A 19 -8.60 -17.76 -16.21
CA ARG A 19 -7.76 -17.25 -17.30
C ARG A 19 -7.62 -18.29 -18.42
N LYS A 20 -7.81 -17.86 -19.67
CA LYS A 20 -7.33 -18.56 -20.86
C LYS A 20 -6.63 -17.54 -21.75
N LEU A 21 -5.31 -17.46 -21.65
CA LEU A 21 -4.45 -16.86 -22.67
C LEU A 21 -3.85 -18.03 -23.45
N ILE A 22 -4.10 -18.09 -24.76
CA ILE A 22 -3.17 -18.52 -25.81
C ILE A 22 -3.85 -18.40 -27.20
N SER A 23 -3.09 -17.74 -28.08
CA SER A 23 -3.03 -17.84 -29.55
C SER A 23 -3.88 -16.90 -30.42
N ASN A 24 -3.08 -16.21 -31.26
CA ASN A 24 -3.30 -15.78 -32.64
C ASN A 24 -4.22 -14.57 -32.88
N ASP A 25 -3.62 -13.43 -33.23
CA ASP A 25 -3.66 -13.03 -34.63
C ASP A 25 -2.60 -12.01 -35.04
N LYS A 26 -2.29 -12.07 -36.34
CA LYS A 26 -1.18 -11.46 -37.07
C LYS A 26 -1.30 -9.94 -37.15
N LEU A 27 -0.24 -9.21 -36.77
CA LEU A 27 -0.05 -7.80 -37.13
C LEU A 27 0.95 -7.70 -38.29
N GLN A 28 0.45 -7.39 -39.48
CA GLN A 28 1.27 -6.86 -40.57
C GLN A 28 1.52 -5.37 -40.30
N PHE A 29 2.78 -4.94 -40.31
CA PHE A 29 3.16 -3.52 -40.25
C PHE A 29 3.60 -3.03 -41.65
N PRO A 30 3.17 -1.84 -42.09
CA PRO A 30 3.66 -1.25 -43.34
C PRO A 30 5.09 -0.72 -43.17
N LEU A 31 5.84 -0.78 -44.27
CA LEU A 31 7.24 -0.40 -44.40
C LEU A 31 7.44 1.11 -44.13
N GLY A 32 8.23 1.45 -43.11
CA GLY A 32 8.66 2.80 -42.81
C GLY A 32 9.89 2.84 -41.90
N ASP A 33 10.98 3.36 -42.45
CA ASP A 33 12.25 3.83 -41.86
C ASP A 33 13.13 2.87 -41.01
N ARG A 34 14.32 2.55 -41.52
CA ARG A 34 15.25 1.51 -41.00
C ARG A 34 16.02 1.91 -39.74
N SER A 35 15.97 3.17 -39.30
CA SER A 35 16.69 3.65 -38.11
C SER A 35 15.93 3.42 -36.80
N ASN A 36 14.59 3.36 -36.83
CA ASN A 36 13.75 3.12 -35.64
C ASN A 36 13.59 1.63 -35.27
N GLN A 37 13.77 0.71 -36.22
CA GLN A 37 13.67 -0.73 -35.95
C GLN A 37 14.81 -1.27 -35.06
N GLN A 38 16.02 -0.69 -35.15
CA GLN A 38 17.14 -1.13 -34.31
C GLN A 38 17.03 -0.67 -32.85
N LEU A 39 16.41 0.49 -32.56
CA LEU A 39 16.16 0.94 -31.20
C LEU A 39 15.03 0.14 -30.52
N CYS A 40 13.94 -0.14 -31.24
CA CYS A 40 12.83 -0.97 -30.71
C CYS A 40 13.26 -2.41 -30.44
N CYS A 41 14.11 -3.02 -31.29
CA CYS A 41 14.61 -4.37 -31.03
C CYS A 41 15.54 -4.44 -29.81
N ARG A 42 16.36 -3.40 -29.54
CA ARG A 42 17.20 -3.37 -28.33
C ARG A 42 16.38 -3.23 -27.06
N GLN A 43 15.42 -2.30 -27.00
CA GLN A 43 14.54 -2.17 -25.83
C GLN A 43 13.69 -3.42 -25.58
N SER A 44 13.20 -4.07 -26.63
CA SER A 44 12.44 -5.32 -26.50
C SER A 44 13.31 -6.49 -26.03
N CYS A 45 14.56 -6.61 -26.50
CA CYS A 45 15.51 -7.61 -26.00
C CYS A 45 15.93 -7.33 -24.55
N ASP A 46 16.16 -6.08 -24.16
CA ASP A 46 16.53 -5.73 -22.79
C ASP A 46 15.38 -5.99 -21.80
N GLN A 47 14.13 -5.71 -22.19
CA GLN A 47 12.93 -6.08 -21.42
C GLN A 47 12.74 -7.61 -21.32
N HIS A 48 13.01 -8.35 -22.40
CA HIS A 48 12.92 -9.81 -22.39
C HIS A 48 14.01 -10.47 -21.54
N MET A 49 15.23 -9.93 -21.58
CA MET A 49 16.36 -10.38 -20.76
C MET A 49 16.12 -10.06 -19.27
N ALA A 50 15.55 -8.90 -18.94
CA ALA A 50 15.16 -8.55 -17.57
C ALA A 50 14.05 -9.48 -17.04
N HIS A 51 13.06 -9.80 -17.87
CA HIS A 51 11.99 -10.75 -17.52
C HIS A 51 12.52 -12.18 -17.30
N MET A 52 13.52 -12.61 -18.09
CA MET A 52 14.16 -13.93 -17.91
C MET A 52 15.06 -13.99 -16.67
N ASP A 53 15.81 -12.92 -16.36
CA ASP A 53 16.59 -12.82 -15.12
C ASP A 53 15.67 -12.78 -13.87
N PHE A 54 14.48 -12.18 -14.00
CA PHE A 54 13.44 -12.17 -12.98
C PHE A 54 12.80 -13.54 -12.75
N LEU A 55 12.43 -14.28 -13.81
CA LEU A 55 11.95 -15.66 -13.68
C LEU A 55 13.01 -16.58 -13.07
N ALA A 56 14.29 -16.35 -13.35
CA ALA A 56 15.39 -17.07 -12.70
C ALA A 56 15.46 -16.76 -11.20
N ARG A 57 15.27 -15.50 -10.78
CA ARG A 57 15.23 -15.09 -9.37
C ARG A 57 14.02 -15.65 -8.60
N LEU A 58 12.82 -15.65 -9.21
CA LEU A 58 11.62 -16.28 -8.64
C LEU A 58 11.80 -17.80 -8.49
N THR A 59 12.44 -18.43 -9.47
CA THR A 59 12.75 -19.87 -9.42
C THR A 59 13.78 -20.17 -8.33
N LEU A 60 14.79 -19.29 -8.14
CA LEU A 60 15.76 -19.41 -7.05
C LEU A 60 15.13 -19.18 -5.68
N TYR A 61 14.18 -18.24 -5.55
CA TYR A 61 13.42 -18.04 -4.31
C TYR A 61 12.62 -19.30 -3.93
N ARG A 62 11.87 -19.88 -4.89
CA ARG A 62 11.13 -21.15 -4.70
C ARG A 62 12.03 -22.35 -4.41
N LYS A 63 13.20 -22.45 -5.07
CA LYS A 63 14.19 -23.52 -4.77
C LYS A 63 14.80 -23.37 -3.39
N ARG A 64 15.00 -22.14 -2.90
CA ARG A 64 15.55 -21.87 -1.58
C ARG A 64 14.56 -22.27 -0.47
N GLU A 65 13.26 -22.01 -0.66
CA GLU A 65 12.19 -22.50 0.23
C GLU A 65 12.17 -24.04 0.33
N GLN A 66 12.31 -24.74 -0.81
CA GLN A 66 12.39 -26.21 -0.81
C GLN A 66 13.64 -26.75 -0.10
N SER A 67 14.79 -26.06 -0.20
CA SER A 67 16.02 -26.50 0.50
C SER A 67 15.97 -26.25 2.00
N ILE A 68 15.27 -25.21 2.46
CA ILE A 68 15.12 -24.90 3.89
C ILE A 68 14.17 -25.91 4.56
N LEU A 69 13.13 -26.35 3.85
CA LEU A 69 12.22 -27.41 4.31
C LEU A 69 12.86 -28.81 4.27
N GLY A 70 13.86 -29.04 3.42
CA GLY A 70 14.57 -30.32 3.30
C GLY A 70 15.68 -30.57 4.34
N CYS A 71 16.12 -29.55 5.08
CA CYS A 71 17.27 -29.66 6.01
C CYS A 71 16.88 -30.02 7.47
N GLN A 72 15.60 -30.23 7.79
CA GLN A 72 15.16 -30.61 9.15
C GLN A 72 14.80 -32.09 9.32
N ALA A 73 15.07 -32.95 8.34
CA ALA A 73 14.83 -34.39 8.46
C ALA A 73 16.01 -35.22 7.93
N SER A 74 17.01 -35.49 8.77
CA SER A 74 17.84 -36.72 8.71
C SER A 74 18.93 -36.75 9.78
N GLN A 75 18.58 -37.27 10.97
CA GLN A 75 19.54 -38.03 11.77
C GLN A 75 18.85 -39.33 12.19
N GLY A 76 19.15 -40.40 11.46
CA GLY A 76 18.62 -41.73 11.70
C GLY A 76 19.48 -42.75 10.96
N TYR A 77 20.26 -43.49 11.75
CA TYR A 77 21.11 -44.62 11.35
C TYR A 77 20.36 -45.65 10.47
N LEU A 78 21.05 -46.27 9.50
CA LEU A 78 21.40 -47.72 9.53
C LEU A 78 21.96 -48.24 8.20
N SER A 79 23.13 -48.88 8.33
CA SER A 79 23.53 -50.23 7.86
C SER A 79 23.00 -50.80 6.54
N THR A 80 23.96 -51.27 5.77
CA THR A 80 23.92 -51.88 4.43
C THR A 80 23.52 -53.37 4.40
N THR A 81 22.78 -53.78 3.35
CA THR A 81 23.15 -54.79 2.31
C THR A 81 22.04 -55.78 1.87
N LYS A 82 22.02 -56.03 0.54
CA LYS A 82 21.61 -57.22 -0.26
C LYS A 82 20.17 -57.39 -0.80
N ARG A 83 20.04 -56.97 -2.09
CA ARG A 83 19.69 -57.69 -3.36
C ARG A 83 18.47 -58.66 -3.49
N PRO A 84 17.93 -58.84 -4.72
CA PRO A 84 16.49 -58.91 -5.00
C PRO A 84 15.98 -60.28 -5.54
N SER A 85 14.65 -60.44 -5.61
CA SER A 85 13.98 -61.49 -6.38
C SER A 85 12.62 -61.01 -6.94
N THR A 86 12.17 -61.67 -8.00
CA THR A 86 11.30 -61.19 -9.09
C THR A 86 9.84 -61.65 -9.05
N ARG A 87 8.99 -60.92 -9.80
CA ARG A 87 7.67 -61.24 -10.42
C ARG A 87 6.40 -61.11 -9.56
N HIS A 88 5.50 -60.18 -9.93
CA HIS A 88 4.33 -60.41 -10.80
C HIS A 88 3.49 -59.13 -10.96
N LEU A 89 2.83 -59.00 -12.12
CA LEU A 89 1.97 -57.90 -12.58
C LEU A 89 0.59 -57.89 -11.87
N ASN A 90 0.12 -56.72 -11.42
CA ASN A 90 -1.19 -56.14 -11.81
C ASN A 90 -1.40 -54.70 -11.27
N PRO A 91 -2.31 -53.92 -11.89
CA PRO A 91 -2.28 -52.46 -11.87
C PRO A 91 -3.15 -51.87 -10.75
N ALA A 92 -2.55 -51.03 -9.92
CA ALA A 92 -3.27 -50.02 -9.15
C ALA A 92 -2.29 -48.88 -8.91
N THR A 93 -2.42 -47.80 -9.67
CA THR A 93 -1.82 -46.52 -9.33
C THR A 93 -2.29 -46.14 -7.93
N PRO A 94 -1.39 -46.06 -6.92
CA PRO A 94 -1.75 -45.40 -5.69
C PRO A 94 -1.79 -43.91 -6.03
N TYR A 95 -2.97 -43.32 -5.99
CA TYR A 95 -3.07 -41.89 -5.74
C TYR A 95 -2.23 -41.64 -4.49
N PHE A 96 -1.11 -40.95 -4.65
CA PHE A 96 -0.43 -40.30 -3.55
C PHE A 96 -1.42 -39.26 -3.01
N THR A 97 -2.32 -39.67 -2.13
CA THR A 97 -2.89 -38.79 -1.13
C THR A 97 -1.70 -38.32 -0.31
N LEU A 98 -1.16 -37.17 -0.69
CA LEU A 98 -0.37 -36.35 0.22
C LEU A 98 -1.31 -36.03 1.38
N ASN A 99 -1.26 -36.86 2.42
CA ASN A 99 -1.71 -36.49 3.74
C ASN A 99 -0.81 -35.33 4.18
N ILE A 100 -1.16 -34.11 3.76
CA ILE A 100 -0.67 -32.89 4.39
C ILE A 100 -1.44 -32.80 5.71
N ALA A 101 -1.07 -33.66 6.64
CA ALA A 101 -1.35 -33.46 8.05
C ALA A 101 -0.28 -32.51 8.58
N MET A 102 -0.45 -31.23 8.34
CA MET A 102 0.15 -30.18 9.16
C MET A 102 -0.92 -29.12 9.39
N THR A 103 -1.40 -29.11 10.62
CA THR A 103 -2.23 -28.07 11.23
C THR A 103 -1.43 -26.77 11.30
N GLU A 104 -1.23 -26.10 10.17
CA GLU A 104 -0.99 -24.65 10.21
C GLU A 104 -2.33 -24.05 10.62
N ALA A 105 -2.39 -23.48 11.83
CA ALA A 105 -3.53 -22.66 12.22
C ALA A 105 -3.79 -21.66 11.09
N GLU A 106 -5.00 -21.65 10.55
CA GLU A 106 -5.40 -20.81 9.42
C GLU A 106 -4.88 -19.38 9.65
N GLU A 107 -3.89 -18.95 8.87
CA GLU A 107 -3.25 -17.66 9.08
C GLU A 107 -4.26 -16.54 8.80
N ILE A 108 -4.61 -15.78 9.84
CA ILE A 108 -5.48 -14.60 9.70
C ILE A 108 -4.58 -13.37 9.55
N LEU A 109 -4.61 -12.76 8.37
CA LEU A 109 -4.00 -11.46 8.13
C LEU A 109 -4.74 -10.37 8.89
N ASP A 110 -4.02 -9.37 9.37
CA ASP A 110 -4.65 -8.20 10.00
C ASP A 110 -4.45 -6.97 9.10
N LEU A 111 -5.55 -6.44 8.54
CA LEU A 111 -5.48 -5.36 7.55
C LEU A 111 -4.82 -4.10 8.11
N TYR A 112 -5.03 -3.79 9.39
CA TYR A 112 -4.43 -2.63 10.02
C TYR A 112 -2.91 -2.79 10.16
N ASP A 113 -2.46 -3.96 10.62
CA ASP A 113 -1.02 -4.21 10.81
C ASP A 113 -0.29 -4.29 9.45
N ILE A 114 -0.94 -4.88 8.44
CA ILE A 114 -0.47 -4.86 7.05
C ILE A 114 -0.38 -3.43 6.52
N ALA A 115 -1.39 -2.59 6.76
CA ALA A 115 -1.39 -1.19 6.33
C ALA A 115 -0.25 -0.38 6.96
N VAL A 116 0.06 -0.61 8.24
CA VAL A 116 1.22 -0.01 8.92
C VAL A 116 2.53 -0.40 8.22
N LEU A 117 2.71 -1.68 7.90
CA LEU A 117 3.92 -2.15 7.20
C LEU A 117 4.02 -1.62 5.77
N LEU A 118 2.92 -1.67 5.01
CA LEU A 118 2.87 -1.15 3.63
C LEU A 118 3.20 0.33 3.59
N ASN A 119 2.65 1.14 4.49
CA ASN A 119 2.92 2.57 4.55
C ASN A 119 4.39 2.87 4.84
N TYR A 120 5.03 2.12 5.74
CA TYR A 120 6.45 2.27 5.98
C TYR A 120 7.26 1.91 4.73
N GLU A 121 7.02 0.73 4.18
CA GLU A 121 7.80 0.23 3.04
C GLU A 121 7.66 1.12 1.81
N ARG A 122 6.44 1.55 1.49
CA ARG A 122 6.12 2.43 0.38
C ARG A 122 6.68 3.84 0.59
N ASN A 123 6.28 4.54 1.65
CA ASN A 123 6.58 5.97 1.76
C ASN A 123 8.07 6.26 2.00
N THR A 124 8.79 5.34 2.65
CA THR A 124 10.23 5.51 2.91
C THR A 124 11.12 5.13 1.73
N THR A 125 10.54 4.58 0.66
CA THR A 125 11.25 4.19 -0.58
C THR A 125 10.62 4.76 -1.85
N GLU A 126 9.71 5.73 -1.71
CA GLU A 126 8.97 6.34 -2.82
C GLU A 126 9.93 6.97 -3.85
N PRO A 127 9.81 6.60 -5.14
CA PRO A 127 10.83 6.90 -6.14
C PRO A 127 10.80 8.35 -6.67
N ASN A 128 9.64 9.00 -6.78
CA ASN A 128 9.52 10.31 -7.44
C ASN A 128 10.18 11.44 -6.64
N LEU A 129 10.12 11.37 -5.31
CA LEU A 129 10.70 12.36 -4.42
C LEU A 129 11.86 11.75 -3.62
N ARG A 130 12.42 10.62 -4.07
CA ARG A 130 13.44 9.88 -3.31
C ARG A 130 14.59 10.80 -2.91
N HIS A 131 14.97 10.75 -1.63
CA HIS A 131 16.06 11.54 -1.06
C HIS A 131 15.89 13.06 -1.13
N THR A 132 14.68 13.57 -1.36
CA THR A 132 14.42 15.01 -1.27
C THR A 132 14.19 15.46 0.17
N LYS A 133 14.67 16.67 0.51
CA LYS A 133 14.43 17.34 1.78
C LYS A 133 13.54 18.56 1.62
N LEU A 134 12.67 18.78 2.59
CA LEU A 134 11.77 19.91 2.68
C LEU A 134 12.55 21.20 2.96
N ARG A 135 12.43 22.17 2.05
CA ARG A 135 12.97 23.53 2.20
C ARG A 135 11.92 24.55 2.62
N GLU A 136 10.70 24.43 2.11
CA GLU A 136 9.65 25.40 2.40
C GLU A 136 8.27 24.74 2.37
N VAL A 137 7.38 25.20 3.25
CA VAL A 137 5.94 24.96 3.16
C VAL A 137 5.24 26.30 3.05
N ALA A 138 4.39 26.47 2.03
CA ALA A 138 3.47 27.60 1.97
C ALA A 138 2.04 27.11 2.17
N PHE A 139 1.40 27.60 3.22
CA PHE A 139 0.03 27.24 3.59
C PHE A 139 -1.01 27.96 2.72
N PRO A 140 -2.29 27.54 2.76
CA PRO A 140 -3.37 28.19 2.02
C PRO A 140 -3.36 29.71 2.16
N GLY A 141 -3.48 30.40 1.03
CA GLY A 141 -3.41 31.87 0.95
C GLY A 141 -1.99 32.44 0.82
N SER A 142 -0.95 31.62 0.94
CA SER A 142 0.45 32.01 0.73
C SER A 142 1.06 31.36 -0.51
N LYS A 143 2.15 31.94 -1.03
CA LYS A 143 2.96 31.38 -2.12
C LYS A 143 4.37 31.05 -1.60
N PRO A 144 5.06 30.07 -2.22
CA PRO A 144 6.48 29.86 -1.97
C PRO A 144 7.31 31.13 -2.19
N LYS A 145 8.28 31.37 -1.31
CA LYS A 145 9.23 32.49 -1.35
C LYS A 145 10.58 32.08 -1.93
N THR A 146 10.95 30.81 -1.77
CA THR A 146 12.24 30.27 -2.24
C THR A 146 12.25 30.01 -3.75
N VAL A 147 11.08 30.02 -4.40
CA VAL A 147 10.94 29.74 -5.83
C VAL A 147 10.13 30.87 -6.49
N ALA A 148 10.71 31.47 -7.52
CA ALA A 148 9.93 32.31 -8.44
C ALA A 148 9.04 31.40 -9.29
N LEU A 149 7.76 31.30 -8.93
CA LEU A 149 6.79 30.58 -9.74
C LEU A 149 6.49 31.39 -11.02
N PRO A 150 6.41 30.75 -12.21
CA PRO A 150 6.01 31.42 -13.44
C PRO A 150 4.66 32.16 -13.30
N GLY A 151 4.56 33.34 -13.92
CA GLY A 151 3.51 34.34 -13.67
C GLY A 151 2.05 33.96 -13.94
N ASP A 152 1.76 32.79 -14.51
CA ASP A 152 0.38 32.30 -14.74
C ASP A 152 0.21 30.80 -14.45
N LEU A 153 1.15 30.20 -13.72
CA LEU A 153 1.16 28.75 -13.47
C LEU A 153 -0.16 28.25 -12.86
N THR A 154 -0.81 29.10 -12.05
CA THR A 154 -1.99 28.74 -11.26
C THR A 154 -3.28 29.41 -11.74
N GLY A 155 -3.28 30.16 -12.84
CA GLY A 155 -4.43 30.97 -13.27
C GLY A 155 -5.68 30.13 -13.58
N HIS A 156 -5.49 28.87 -13.99
CA HIS A 156 -6.55 27.90 -14.29
C HIS A 156 -6.84 26.92 -13.15
N TRP A 157 -6.17 27.05 -12.00
CA TRP A 157 -6.38 26.13 -10.87
C TRP A 157 -7.57 26.57 -10.03
N ASN A 158 -8.22 25.61 -9.40
CA ASN A 158 -9.29 25.87 -8.45
C ASN A 158 -8.83 26.78 -7.31
N ASN A 159 -9.74 27.66 -6.89
CA ASN A 159 -9.61 28.40 -5.65
C ASN A 159 -9.99 27.49 -4.47
N ASN A 160 -8.99 26.81 -3.90
CA ASN A 160 -9.16 25.89 -2.78
C ASN A 160 -7.99 26.00 -1.78
N ALA A 161 -8.06 25.27 -0.67
CA ALA A 161 -7.02 25.28 0.34
C ALA A 161 -5.76 24.56 -0.17
N ARG A 162 -4.83 25.34 -0.72
CA ARG A 162 -3.61 24.84 -1.36
C ARG A 162 -2.42 24.86 -0.42
N THR A 163 -1.77 23.72 -0.27
CA THR A 163 -0.47 23.62 0.41
C THR A 163 0.63 23.40 -0.61
N TRP A 164 1.68 24.22 -0.53
CA TRP A 164 2.89 24.07 -1.32
C TRP A 164 4.00 23.41 -0.50
N PHE A 165 4.71 22.49 -1.13
CA PHE A 165 5.97 21.95 -0.64
C PHE A 165 7.07 22.31 -1.63
N VAL A 166 8.14 22.94 -1.15
CA VAL A 166 9.38 23.06 -1.90
C VAL A 166 10.35 22.04 -1.34
N VAL A 167 10.79 21.13 -2.19
CA VAL A 167 11.71 20.07 -1.82
C VAL A 167 12.94 20.11 -2.72
N GLU A 168 14.06 19.64 -2.19
CA GLU A 168 15.32 19.58 -2.94
C GLU A 168 15.98 18.23 -2.74
N ALA A 169 16.44 17.63 -3.82
CA ALA A 169 17.22 16.40 -3.80
C ALA A 169 18.51 16.58 -2.97
N GLN A 170 18.68 15.73 -1.97
CA GLN A 170 19.91 15.57 -1.21
C GLN A 170 20.33 14.11 -1.23
N PRO A 171 21.17 13.70 -2.19
CA PRO A 171 21.63 12.33 -2.29
C PRO A 171 22.31 11.90 -0.97
N PRO A 172 21.87 10.79 -0.34
CA PRO A 172 22.49 10.30 0.87
C PRO A 172 23.82 9.62 0.56
N SER A 173 24.70 9.51 1.55
CA SER A 173 25.92 8.71 1.44
C SER A 173 25.65 7.24 1.14
N ASN A 174 24.52 6.70 1.62
CA ASN A 174 24.03 5.37 1.28
C ASN A 174 22.79 5.51 0.38
N PRO A 175 22.88 5.18 -0.93
CA PRO A 175 21.75 5.28 -1.87
C PRO A 175 20.50 4.49 -1.45
N ASN A 176 20.69 3.44 -0.63
CA ASN A 176 19.62 2.59 -0.13
C ASN A 176 19.03 3.09 1.21
N ALA A 177 19.53 4.19 1.77
CA ALA A 177 19.02 4.75 3.02
C ALA A 177 17.55 5.12 2.90
N ARG A 178 16.71 4.72 3.85
CA ARG A 178 15.29 5.06 3.83
C ARG A 178 15.08 6.53 4.11
N ASP A 179 14.09 7.13 3.45
CA ASP A 179 13.66 8.49 3.80
C ASP A 179 12.77 8.42 5.05
N LEU A 180 13.14 9.18 6.08
CA LEU A 180 12.42 9.19 7.35
C LEU A 180 11.77 10.56 7.62
N PRO A 181 10.58 10.62 8.23
CA PRO A 181 9.88 11.88 8.47
C PRO A 181 10.68 12.91 9.28
N LEU A 182 11.36 12.48 10.35
CA LEU A 182 12.17 13.38 11.19
C LEU A 182 13.41 13.92 10.45
N GLU A 183 13.84 13.23 9.40
CA GLU A 183 14.95 13.65 8.56
C GLU A 183 14.49 14.39 7.31
N PHE A 184 13.18 14.60 7.13
CA PHE A 184 12.62 15.22 5.93
C PHE A 184 12.99 16.70 5.83
N LEU A 185 13.11 17.41 6.95
CA LEU A 185 13.52 18.81 6.95
C LEU A 185 14.98 18.96 6.50
N HIS A 186 15.21 19.91 5.59
CA HIS A 186 16.53 20.28 5.10
C HIS A 186 17.47 20.63 6.28
N PRO A 187 18.70 20.08 6.33
CA PRO A 187 19.63 20.25 7.46
C PRO A 187 19.81 21.70 7.90
N ASP A 188 20.04 22.62 6.96
CA ASP A 188 20.25 24.05 7.22
C ASP A 188 19.08 24.75 7.94
N LEU A 189 17.88 24.17 7.88
CA LEU A 189 16.68 24.74 8.48
C LEU A 189 16.38 24.17 9.87
N ARG A 190 17.06 23.09 10.29
CA ARG A 190 16.74 22.38 11.53
C ARG A 190 16.89 23.26 12.77
N SER A 191 17.99 24.01 12.86
CA SER A 191 18.32 24.83 14.03
C SER A 191 17.39 26.04 14.23
N GLY A 192 16.68 26.48 13.18
CA GLY A 192 15.77 27.64 13.22
C GLY A 192 14.30 27.29 13.02
N SER A 193 13.96 26.00 12.91
CA SER A 193 12.61 25.56 12.60
C SER A 193 11.75 25.43 13.85
N ASN A 194 10.51 25.90 13.77
CA ASN A 194 9.46 25.71 14.77
C ASN A 194 8.52 24.55 14.43
N LEU A 195 8.86 23.71 13.44
CA LEU A 195 8.03 22.58 13.04
C LEU A 195 8.10 21.47 14.09
N SER A 196 6.94 21.04 14.56
CA SER A 196 6.81 19.86 15.40
C SER A 196 7.07 18.56 14.62
N ASN A 197 7.41 17.48 15.34
CA ASN A 197 7.52 16.14 14.78
C ASN A 197 6.23 15.69 14.08
N GLU A 198 5.06 16.05 14.62
CA GLU A 198 3.76 15.72 14.02
C GLU A 198 3.57 16.42 12.68
N GLN A 199 3.94 17.71 12.58
CA GLN A 199 3.89 18.44 11.31
C GLN A 199 4.86 17.86 10.28
N LEU A 200 6.10 17.53 10.68
CA LEU A 200 7.07 16.89 9.78
C LEU A 200 6.58 15.53 9.29
N GLU A 201 5.94 14.74 10.16
CA GLU A 201 5.28 13.49 9.79
C GLU A 201 4.16 13.71 8.77
N THR A 202 3.26 14.67 9.04
CA THR A 202 2.17 15.01 8.11
C THR A 202 2.73 15.46 6.76
N PHE A 203 3.71 16.36 6.72
CA PHE A 203 4.28 16.88 5.48
C PHE A 203 5.02 15.81 4.69
N PHE A 204 5.77 14.95 5.38
CA PHE A 204 6.42 13.81 4.76
C PHE A 204 5.39 12.92 4.08
N HIS A 205 4.39 12.43 4.81
CA HIS A 205 3.41 11.51 4.23
C HIS A 205 2.50 12.18 3.19
N GLN A 206 2.20 13.48 3.32
CA GLN A 206 1.45 14.23 2.31
C GLN A 206 2.21 14.34 1.00
N ALA A 207 3.51 14.61 1.06
CA ALA A 207 4.36 14.64 -0.13
C ALA A 207 4.53 13.24 -0.74
N ARG A 208 4.79 12.21 0.08
CA ARG A 208 5.06 10.84 -0.37
C ARG A 208 3.83 10.08 -0.87
N ASN A 209 2.63 10.46 -0.43
CA ASN A 209 1.38 9.90 -0.95
C ASN A 209 0.78 10.71 -2.11
N HIS A 210 1.48 11.74 -2.61
CA HIS A 210 0.99 12.58 -3.70
C HIS A 210 0.53 11.72 -4.89
N ASP A 211 -0.71 11.97 -5.33
CA ASP A 211 -1.37 11.25 -6.44
C ASP A 211 -1.25 9.71 -6.33
N GLY A 212 -1.31 9.23 -5.08
CA GLY A 212 -0.87 7.90 -4.72
C GLY A 212 -1.99 6.85 -4.63
N SER A 213 -3.23 7.18 -4.96
CA SER A 213 -4.39 6.30 -4.72
C SER A 213 -4.33 5.04 -5.57
N TYR A 214 -4.15 5.16 -6.89
CA TYR A 214 -4.01 4.00 -7.78
C TYR A 214 -2.75 3.17 -7.51
N GLN A 215 -1.64 3.80 -7.13
CA GLN A 215 -0.44 3.08 -6.70
C GLN A 215 -0.69 2.28 -5.42
N ALA A 216 -1.44 2.84 -4.47
CA ALA A 216 -1.83 2.14 -3.25
C ALA A 216 -2.79 0.98 -3.53
N ILE A 217 -3.70 1.12 -4.50
CA ILE A 217 -4.53 0.03 -4.98
C ILE A 217 -3.65 -1.11 -5.50
N ARG A 218 -2.78 -0.80 -6.48
CA ARG A 218 -1.92 -1.79 -7.12
C ARG A 218 -1.00 -2.49 -6.11
N LEU A 219 -0.43 -1.75 -5.17
CA LEU A 219 0.41 -2.30 -4.10
C LEU A 219 -0.31 -3.38 -3.27
N LEU A 220 -1.56 -3.14 -2.87
CA LEU A 220 -2.30 -4.12 -2.07
C LEU A 220 -2.66 -5.35 -2.91
N GLN A 221 -2.91 -5.19 -4.21
CA GLN A 221 -3.14 -6.33 -5.10
C GLN A 221 -1.91 -7.21 -5.20
N PHE A 222 -0.74 -6.62 -5.45
CA PHE A 222 0.53 -7.35 -5.45
C PHE A 222 0.78 -8.05 -4.11
N LEU A 223 0.50 -7.39 -2.98
CA LEU A 223 0.62 -8.03 -1.68
C LEU A 223 -0.31 -9.23 -1.55
N PHE A 224 -1.59 -9.08 -1.89
CA PHE A 224 -2.57 -10.17 -1.77
C PHE A 224 -2.30 -11.33 -2.73
N ASP A 225 -1.69 -11.09 -3.88
CA ASP A 225 -1.26 -12.14 -4.81
C ASP A 225 -0.10 -13.00 -4.24
N LEU A 226 0.58 -12.54 -3.17
CA LEU A 226 1.59 -13.32 -2.43
C LEU A 226 0.98 -14.26 -1.38
N PHE A 227 -0.34 -14.26 -1.20
CA PHE A 227 -1.06 -15.14 -0.27
C PHE A 227 -1.99 -16.09 -1.03
N PRO A 228 -2.34 -17.26 -0.44
CA PRO A 228 -3.41 -18.10 -0.97
C PRO A 228 -4.71 -17.31 -1.20
N GLU A 229 -5.41 -17.60 -2.30
CA GLU A 229 -6.61 -16.85 -2.74
C GLU A 229 -7.66 -16.68 -1.65
N PHE A 230 -7.79 -17.67 -0.76
CA PHE A 230 -8.78 -17.70 0.31
C PHE A 230 -8.22 -17.35 1.70
N THR A 231 -7.07 -16.69 1.80
CA THR A 231 -6.53 -16.26 3.10
C THR A 231 -7.53 -15.38 3.86
N LYS A 232 -7.72 -15.68 5.15
CA LYS A 232 -8.59 -14.92 6.04
C LYS A 232 -7.97 -13.55 6.34
N LEU A 233 -8.81 -12.53 6.37
CA LEU A 233 -8.43 -11.15 6.63
C LEU A 233 -9.30 -10.58 7.76
N ARG A 234 -8.67 -10.18 8.86
CA ARG A 234 -9.29 -9.43 9.95
C ARG A 234 -9.30 -7.95 9.60
N VAL A 235 -10.47 -7.34 9.76
CA VAL A 235 -10.69 -5.90 9.63
C VAL A 235 -11.12 -5.36 10.99
N ARG A 236 -10.44 -4.29 11.45
CA ARG A 236 -10.63 -3.65 12.75
C ARG A 236 -10.86 -2.15 12.57
N HIS A 237 -11.99 -1.62 13.00
CA HIS A 237 -12.29 -0.18 12.92
C HIS A 237 -11.83 0.60 14.15
N ALA A 238 -11.92 1.93 14.10
CA ALA A 238 -11.62 2.76 15.25
C ALA A 238 -12.52 2.42 16.46
N PRO A 239 -11.98 2.45 17.69
CA PRO A 239 -12.79 2.28 18.90
C PRO A 239 -13.67 3.50 19.16
N SER A 240 -14.89 3.24 19.67
CA SER A 240 -15.79 4.28 20.17
C SER A 240 -15.62 4.43 21.68
N GLY A 241 -14.98 5.51 22.12
CA GLY A 241 -14.70 5.76 23.53
C GLY A 241 -13.71 4.73 24.10
N THR A 242 -14.18 3.91 25.05
CA THR A 242 -13.41 2.81 25.69
C THR A 242 -13.74 1.44 25.11
N GLN A 243 -14.78 1.34 24.28
CA GLN A 243 -15.18 0.07 23.68
C GLN A 243 -14.28 -0.27 22.49
N PRO A 244 -13.95 -1.57 22.30
CA PRO A 244 -13.32 -2.04 21.08
C PRO A 244 -14.07 -1.54 19.84
N GLY A 245 -13.33 -1.20 18.79
CA GLY A 245 -13.95 -0.91 17.49
C GLY A 245 -14.58 -2.16 16.89
N HIS A 246 -15.54 -1.97 16.00
CA HIS A 246 -16.14 -3.10 15.29
C HIS A 246 -15.06 -3.90 14.54
N THR A 247 -15.08 -5.22 14.71
CA THR A 247 -14.16 -6.15 14.05
C THR A 247 -14.94 -7.24 13.34
N TYR A 248 -14.43 -7.69 12.21
CA TYR A 248 -14.92 -8.88 11.52
C TYR A 248 -13.78 -9.58 10.77
N VAL A 249 -14.01 -10.83 10.39
CA VAL A 249 -13.11 -11.59 9.52
C VAL A 249 -13.82 -11.78 8.19
N THR A 250 -13.05 -11.63 7.12
CA THR A 250 -13.49 -11.83 5.73
C THR A 250 -12.39 -12.58 4.98
N ASN A 251 -12.50 -12.64 3.65
CA ASN A 251 -11.47 -13.18 2.77
C ASN A 251 -10.73 -12.05 2.04
N ILE A 252 -9.43 -12.22 1.76
CA ILE A 252 -8.70 -11.25 0.94
C ILE A 252 -9.37 -11.04 -0.42
N ASN A 253 -10.00 -12.06 -1.03
CA ASN A 253 -10.69 -11.95 -2.31
C ASN A 253 -12.10 -11.33 -2.23
N ARG A 254 -12.66 -11.17 -1.02
CA ARG A 254 -13.95 -10.49 -0.79
C ARG A 254 -13.74 -8.97 -0.67
N ARG A 255 -13.19 -8.40 -1.74
CA ARG A 255 -12.87 -6.98 -1.86
C ARG A 255 -13.30 -6.45 -3.21
N VAL A 256 -13.55 -5.15 -3.25
CA VAL A 256 -13.73 -4.39 -4.49
C VAL A 256 -12.87 -3.14 -4.46
N ILE A 257 -12.57 -2.59 -5.61
CA ILE A 257 -11.92 -1.29 -5.78
C ILE A 257 -13.03 -0.31 -6.14
N ILE A 258 -13.12 0.78 -5.40
CA ILE A 258 -14.12 1.82 -5.58
C ILE A 258 -13.37 3.04 -6.12
N GLU A 259 -13.64 3.36 -7.39
CA GLU A 259 -13.09 4.50 -8.11
C GLU A 259 -14.15 5.61 -8.14
N GLU A 260 -13.81 6.77 -7.62
CA GLU A 260 -14.67 7.94 -7.50
C GLU A 260 -13.98 9.15 -8.12
N SER A 261 -14.76 10.02 -8.77
CA SER A 261 -14.25 11.31 -9.25
C SER A 261 -14.80 12.44 -8.39
N PHE A 262 -13.93 13.08 -7.63
CA PHE A 262 -14.28 14.12 -6.67
C PHE A 262 -14.47 15.46 -7.38
N ARG A 263 -15.66 16.04 -7.27
CA ARG A 263 -15.99 17.35 -7.83
C ARG A 263 -15.58 18.47 -6.89
N ASN A 264 -14.88 19.46 -7.46
CA ASN A 264 -14.39 20.65 -6.79
C ASN A 264 -13.66 20.33 -5.48
N PRO A 265 -12.48 19.69 -5.54
CA PRO A 265 -11.67 19.40 -4.36
C PRO A 265 -11.47 20.66 -3.51
N LYS A 266 -11.68 20.54 -2.21
CA LYS A 266 -11.55 21.60 -1.21
C LYS A 266 -10.10 21.84 -0.80
N VAL A 267 -9.23 20.88 -1.09
CA VAL A 267 -7.80 20.92 -0.81
C VAL A 267 -7.01 20.62 -2.08
N SER A 268 -5.81 21.20 -2.19
CA SER A 268 -4.83 20.83 -3.21
C SER A 268 -3.42 20.80 -2.64
N THR A 269 -2.58 19.94 -3.23
CA THR A 269 -1.16 19.82 -2.91
C THR A 269 -0.35 20.15 -4.15
N ALA A 270 0.62 21.04 -4.01
CA ALA A 270 1.61 21.35 -5.05
C ALA A 270 3.02 21.14 -4.51
N ILE A 271 3.84 20.37 -5.21
CA ILE A 271 5.21 20.04 -4.81
C ILE A 271 6.14 20.50 -5.91
N TYR A 272 7.07 21.39 -5.59
CA TYR A 272 8.11 21.83 -6.50
C TYR A 272 9.44 21.21 -6.08
N ALA A 273 10.03 20.38 -6.95
CA ALA A 273 11.21 19.59 -6.66
C ALA A 273 12.46 20.08 -7.41
N PHE A 274 13.50 20.42 -6.67
CA PHE A 274 14.82 20.80 -7.18
C PHE A 274 15.83 19.63 -7.17
N PRO A 275 16.87 19.66 -8.03
CA PRO A 275 17.15 20.68 -9.05
C PRO A 275 16.39 20.47 -10.37
N ALA A 276 15.59 19.41 -10.49
CA ALA A 276 14.88 19.06 -11.72
C ALA A 276 13.84 20.10 -12.19
N GLY A 277 13.41 21.01 -11.31
CA GLY A 277 12.40 22.02 -11.61
C GLY A 277 11.02 21.40 -11.88
N LYS A 278 10.75 20.22 -11.31
CA LYS A 278 9.53 19.45 -11.57
C LYS A 278 8.42 19.88 -10.63
N LEU A 279 7.27 20.20 -11.20
CA LEU A 279 6.06 20.51 -10.47
C LEU A 279 5.14 19.29 -10.46
N HIS A 280 4.75 18.85 -9.27
CA HIS A 280 3.73 17.84 -9.04
C HIS A 280 2.50 18.49 -8.40
N VAL A 281 1.32 18.28 -8.97
CA VAL A 281 0.09 18.94 -8.50
C VAL A 281 -1.04 17.93 -8.41
N ASN A 282 -1.80 18.00 -7.32
CA ASN A 282 -3.00 17.20 -7.14
C ASN A 282 -4.14 18.02 -6.52
N GLY A 283 -5.40 17.74 -6.90
CA GLY A 283 -6.58 18.46 -6.44
C GLY A 283 -6.72 19.90 -6.96
N HIS A 284 -5.90 20.28 -7.95
CA HIS A 284 -5.88 21.63 -8.51
C HIS A 284 -6.96 21.87 -9.57
N GLN A 285 -7.57 20.81 -10.12
CA GLN A 285 -8.63 20.88 -11.13
C GLN A 285 -10.00 20.63 -10.53
N ASN A 286 -11.07 20.94 -11.26
CA ASN A 286 -12.46 20.74 -10.84
C ASN A 286 -12.83 19.26 -10.60
N GLN A 287 -11.98 18.33 -11.02
CA GLN A 287 -12.12 16.90 -10.80
C GLN A 287 -10.83 16.33 -10.21
N LEU A 288 -10.97 15.34 -9.34
CA LEU A 288 -9.88 14.56 -8.78
C LEU A 288 -10.31 13.10 -8.71
N ASP A 289 -9.70 12.26 -9.52
CA ASP A 289 -9.98 10.83 -9.50
C ASP A 289 -9.26 10.18 -8.31
N HIS A 290 -9.98 9.37 -7.54
CA HIS A 290 -9.49 8.73 -6.32
C HIS A 290 -10.02 7.31 -6.22
N ALA A 291 -9.19 6.39 -5.72
CA ALA A 291 -9.55 5.00 -5.59
C ALA A 291 -9.25 4.48 -4.18
N VAL A 292 -10.14 3.65 -3.65
CA VAL A 292 -10.04 3.01 -2.33
C VAL A 292 -10.46 1.54 -2.42
N PHE A 293 -10.05 0.72 -1.45
CA PHE A 293 -10.59 -0.65 -1.33
C PHE A 293 -11.85 -0.66 -0.49
N GLY A 294 -12.88 -1.34 -1.00
CA GLY A 294 -14.05 -1.75 -0.25
C GLY A 294 -13.90 -3.19 0.26
N PHE A 295 -14.13 -3.42 1.54
CA PHE A 295 -14.26 -4.76 2.13
C PHE A 295 -15.66 -4.97 2.68
N SER A 296 -16.14 -6.21 2.57
CA SER A 296 -17.45 -6.62 3.07
C SER A 296 -17.31 -7.73 4.10
N ARG A 297 -18.15 -7.68 5.13
CA ARG A 297 -18.43 -8.83 6.00
C ARG A 297 -18.99 -10.00 5.18
N GLU A 298 -18.83 -11.22 5.68
CA GLU A 298 -19.37 -12.43 5.02
C GLU A 298 -20.91 -12.37 4.90
N ASP A 299 -21.58 -11.76 5.88
CA ASP A 299 -23.05 -11.62 5.95
C ASP A 299 -23.59 -10.34 5.26
N SER A 300 -22.74 -9.49 4.72
CA SER A 300 -23.14 -8.25 4.05
C SER A 300 -23.01 -8.35 2.53
N GLU A 301 -24.05 -7.97 1.80
CA GLU A 301 -24.01 -7.83 0.33
C GLU A 301 -23.33 -6.53 -0.11
N THR A 302 -23.20 -5.54 0.79
CA THR A 302 -22.62 -4.22 0.51
C THR A 302 -21.25 -4.04 1.17
N VAL A 303 -20.50 -3.05 0.71
CA VAL A 303 -19.21 -2.65 1.31
C VAL A 303 -19.46 -2.06 2.69
N THR A 304 -18.76 -2.63 3.69
CA THR A 304 -18.87 -2.23 5.10
C THR A 304 -17.63 -1.52 5.62
N THR A 305 -16.55 -1.49 4.83
CA THR A 305 -15.29 -0.83 5.18
C THR A 305 -14.63 -0.22 3.96
N PHE A 306 -14.17 1.02 4.09
CA PHE A 306 -13.40 1.74 3.08
C PHE A 306 -11.96 1.89 3.57
N PHE A 307 -11.02 1.28 2.86
CA PHE A 307 -9.59 1.33 3.15
C PHE A 307 -8.86 2.21 2.14
N ASP A 308 -8.25 3.28 2.64
CA ASP A 308 -7.45 4.23 1.85
C ASP A 308 -6.05 4.32 2.43
N LEU A 309 -5.14 3.53 1.85
CA LEU A 309 -3.72 3.51 2.21
C LEU A 309 -3.00 4.81 1.79
N SER A 310 -3.58 5.58 0.87
CA SER A 310 -3.00 6.83 0.35
C SER A 310 -3.55 8.08 1.02
N SER A 311 -4.43 7.95 2.01
CA SER A 311 -5.24 9.03 2.57
C SER A 311 -4.44 10.24 3.05
N MET A 312 -3.21 10.00 3.53
CA MET A 312 -2.30 11.06 3.98
C MET A 312 -1.90 12.06 2.89
N GLN A 313 -2.19 11.79 1.61
CA GLN A 313 -2.06 12.79 0.54
C GLN A 313 -2.90 14.07 0.78
N PHE A 314 -3.90 13.97 1.66
CA PHE A 314 -4.74 15.08 2.11
C PHE A 314 -4.30 15.68 3.45
N GLY A 315 -3.08 15.40 3.90
CA GLY A 315 -2.54 15.89 5.17
C GLY A 315 -3.26 15.30 6.37
N ASP A 316 -3.54 16.12 7.39
CA ASP A 316 -4.19 15.66 8.62
C ASP A 316 -5.62 15.16 8.43
N LEU A 317 -6.33 15.60 7.38
CA LEU A 317 -7.64 15.05 6.99
C LEU A 317 -7.56 13.58 6.56
N GLY A 318 -6.37 13.13 6.19
CA GLY A 318 -6.07 11.75 5.81
C GLY A 318 -5.83 10.82 6.98
N ARG A 319 -5.69 11.32 8.21
CA ARG A 319 -5.39 10.47 9.37
C ARG A 319 -6.62 9.63 9.75
N GLY A 320 -6.38 8.35 10.03
CA GLY A 320 -7.42 7.41 10.45
C GLY A 320 -6.87 6.38 11.44
N PRO A 321 -7.48 5.19 11.56
CA PRO A 321 -8.88 4.90 11.25
C PRO A 321 -9.86 5.86 11.96
N GLY A 322 -10.96 6.20 11.30
CA GLY A 322 -12.03 7.04 11.86
C GLY A 322 -11.66 8.52 12.08
N PRO A 323 -12.63 9.38 12.46
CA PRO A 323 -12.47 10.84 12.45
C PRO A 323 -11.52 11.40 13.51
N LYS A 324 -11.15 10.59 14.50
CA LYS A 324 -10.18 10.95 15.56
C LYS A 324 -8.89 10.12 15.45
N GLY A 325 -8.74 9.37 14.38
CA GLY A 325 -7.59 8.54 14.12
C GLY A 325 -6.32 9.37 13.95
N LYS A 326 -5.18 8.75 14.26
CA LYS A 326 -3.86 9.38 14.13
C LYS A 326 -2.89 8.57 13.27
N GLN A 327 -3.33 7.44 12.73
CA GLN A 327 -2.55 6.62 11.81
C GLN A 327 -2.42 7.24 10.42
N LEU A 328 -1.47 6.68 9.68
CA LEU A 328 -1.01 7.17 8.39
C LEU A 328 -1.80 6.60 7.20
N PHE A 329 -3.00 6.11 7.47
CA PHE A 329 -3.98 5.59 6.51
C PHE A 329 -5.38 5.72 7.11
N ALA A 330 -6.39 5.60 6.27
CA ALA A 330 -7.77 5.54 6.71
C ALA A 330 -8.37 4.14 6.53
N LEU A 331 -9.21 3.75 7.48
CA LEU A 331 -9.91 2.48 7.52
C LEU A 331 -11.26 2.73 8.19
N ASP A 332 -12.23 3.08 7.37
CA ASP A 332 -13.41 3.79 7.81
C ASP A 332 -14.67 2.96 7.58
N THR A 333 -15.67 3.15 8.44
CA THR A 333 -17.05 2.74 8.12
C THR A 333 -17.60 3.60 6.96
N PRO A 334 -18.74 3.22 6.34
CA PRO A 334 -19.36 4.05 5.31
C PRO A 334 -19.65 5.49 5.77
N GLU A 335 -20.09 5.67 7.02
CA GLU A 335 -20.39 6.98 7.59
C GLU A 335 -19.13 7.82 7.82
N GLU A 336 -18.06 7.19 8.32
CA GLU A 336 -16.77 7.85 8.53
C GLU A 336 -16.13 8.24 7.19
N PHE A 337 -16.22 7.37 6.18
CA PHE A 337 -15.77 7.65 4.82
C PHE A 337 -16.54 8.83 4.22
N ALA A 338 -17.88 8.84 4.31
CA ALA A 338 -18.71 9.93 3.84
C ALA A 338 -18.39 11.26 4.56
N LEU A 339 -18.15 11.22 5.87
CA LEU A 339 -17.76 12.39 6.65
C LEU A 339 -16.41 12.94 6.18
N ARG A 340 -15.38 12.09 6.08
CA ARG A 340 -14.05 12.49 5.60
C ARG A 340 -14.12 13.02 4.17
N PHE A 341 -14.84 12.32 3.29
CA PHE A 341 -15.08 12.73 1.92
C PHE A 341 -15.72 14.13 1.83
N SER A 342 -16.73 14.41 2.65
CA SER A 342 -17.39 15.71 2.69
C SER A 342 -16.44 16.86 3.05
N GLN A 343 -15.31 16.59 3.69
CA GLN A 343 -14.29 17.59 4.01
C GLN A 343 -13.29 17.78 2.86
N LEU A 344 -13.14 16.78 1.98
CA LEU A 344 -12.20 16.78 0.86
C LEU A 344 -12.77 17.38 -0.43
N ALA A 345 -14.08 17.26 -0.68
CA ALA A 345 -14.69 17.68 -1.94
C ALA A 345 -16.11 18.25 -1.74
N LYS A 346 -16.69 18.86 -2.79
CA LYS A 346 -18.09 19.31 -2.78
C LYS A 346 -19.10 18.22 -3.16
N GLY A 347 -18.63 17.10 -3.72
CA GLY A 347 -19.45 15.94 -4.10
C GLY A 347 -18.69 15.02 -5.06
N THR A 348 -19.30 13.93 -5.49
CA THR A 348 -18.75 13.02 -6.52
C THR A 348 -19.41 13.25 -7.86
N ASP A 349 -18.75 12.88 -8.96
CA ASP A 349 -19.35 12.73 -10.28
C ASP A 349 -19.89 11.29 -10.42
N PRO A 350 -21.22 11.08 -10.31
CA PRO A 350 -21.80 9.73 -10.32
C PRO A 350 -21.63 9.02 -11.66
N THR A 351 -21.35 9.75 -12.75
CA THR A 351 -21.13 9.14 -14.08
C THR A 351 -19.76 8.47 -14.19
N LYS A 352 -18.85 8.80 -13.27
CA LYS A 352 -17.49 8.27 -13.21
C LYS A 352 -17.30 7.24 -12.09
N HIS A 353 -18.32 7.02 -11.27
CA HIS A 353 -18.28 5.97 -10.25
C HIS A 353 -18.06 4.62 -10.92
N LYS A 354 -17.09 3.87 -10.42
CA LYS A 354 -16.78 2.54 -10.94
C LYS A 354 -16.35 1.63 -9.81
N THR A 355 -16.90 0.41 -9.84
CA THR A 355 -16.49 -0.67 -8.95
C THR A 355 -15.79 -1.74 -9.78
N THR A 356 -14.54 -2.05 -9.43
CA THR A 356 -13.72 -3.07 -10.11
C THR A 356 -13.13 -4.09 -9.15
N LEU A 357 -12.60 -5.18 -9.70
CA LEU A 357 -11.78 -6.14 -8.96
C LEU A 357 -10.27 -5.92 -9.19
N ASP A 358 -9.94 -5.21 -10.28
CA ASP A 358 -8.59 -4.94 -10.71
C ASP A 358 -8.48 -3.60 -11.44
N ILE A 359 -7.30 -2.99 -11.41
CA ILE A 359 -6.95 -1.77 -12.14
C ILE A 359 -5.85 -2.05 -13.15
N ASN A 360 -5.67 -1.13 -14.08
CA ASN A 360 -4.58 -1.21 -15.05
C ASN A 360 -3.20 -1.06 -14.36
N PRO A 361 -2.13 -1.56 -14.98
CA PRO A 361 -0.77 -1.35 -14.50
C PRO A 361 -0.44 0.13 -14.30
N THR A 362 0.44 0.40 -13.34
CA THR A 362 1.00 1.75 -13.11
C THR A 362 2.43 1.84 -13.65
N PRO A 363 2.98 3.05 -13.90
CA PRO A 363 4.37 3.21 -14.33
C PRO A 363 5.43 2.75 -13.33
N VAL A 364 5.04 2.39 -12.10
CA VAL A 364 5.94 2.04 -11.00
C VAL A 364 5.68 0.64 -10.44
N ASP A 365 5.01 -0.23 -11.21
CA ASP A 365 4.62 -1.58 -10.77
C ASP A 365 5.80 -2.41 -10.26
N ASP A 366 6.95 -2.40 -10.95
CA ASP A 366 8.16 -3.12 -10.50
C ASP A 366 8.56 -2.73 -9.07
N TRP A 367 8.53 -1.43 -8.75
CA TRP A 367 8.82 -0.94 -7.41
C TRP A 367 7.73 -1.35 -6.40
N LEU A 368 6.46 -1.32 -6.79
CA LEU A 368 5.34 -1.73 -5.93
C LEU A 368 5.38 -3.23 -5.62
N GLU A 369 5.76 -4.07 -6.57
CA GLU A 369 6.00 -5.51 -6.33
C GLU A 369 7.11 -5.73 -5.30
N GLU A 370 8.22 -5.00 -5.41
CA GLU A 370 9.29 -5.09 -4.41
C GLU A 370 8.84 -4.62 -3.02
N VAL A 371 8.03 -3.56 -2.94
CA VAL A 371 7.41 -3.10 -1.68
C VAL A 371 6.56 -4.22 -1.09
N ALA A 372 5.69 -4.85 -1.89
CA ALA A 372 4.84 -5.95 -1.45
C ALA A 372 5.66 -7.14 -0.92
N ILE A 373 6.72 -7.54 -1.63
CA ILE A 373 7.64 -8.60 -1.20
C ILE A 373 8.32 -8.27 0.13
N ARG A 374 8.80 -7.01 0.30
CA ARG A 374 9.39 -6.57 1.57
C ARG A 374 8.38 -6.62 2.72
N THR A 375 7.15 -6.18 2.48
CA THR A 375 6.06 -6.23 3.47
C THR A 375 5.72 -7.68 3.83
N LYS A 376 5.55 -8.57 2.85
CA LYS A 376 5.31 -10.00 3.08
C LYS A 376 6.42 -10.62 3.93
N ARG A 377 7.69 -10.37 3.59
CA ARG A 377 8.84 -10.86 4.38
C ARG A 377 8.78 -10.41 5.83
N ARG A 378 8.41 -9.15 6.09
CA ARG A 378 8.28 -8.63 7.46
C ARG A 378 7.10 -9.22 8.20
N TRP A 379 5.98 -9.41 7.51
CA TRP A 379 4.81 -10.10 8.04
C TRP A 379 5.12 -11.53 8.44
N ASP A 380 5.80 -12.30 7.59
CA ASP A 380 6.17 -13.69 7.86
C ASP A 380 7.17 -13.81 9.03
N ASN A 381 8.05 -12.82 9.17
CA ASN A 381 9.04 -12.77 10.25
C ASN A 381 8.55 -12.04 11.52
N ARG A 382 7.26 -11.72 11.63
CA ARG A 382 6.69 -10.94 12.75
C ARG A 382 6.99 -11.46 14.14
N HIS A 383 7.17 -12.77 14.29
CA HIS A 383 7.53 -13.40 15.57
C HIS A 383 8.99 -13.18 15.98
N LYS A 384 9.85 -12.79 15.03
CA LYS A 384 11.29 -12.54 15.21
C LYS A 384 11.63 -11.06 15.12
N GLU A 385 10.97 -10.34 14.21
CA GLU A 385 11.24 -8.95 13.88
C GLU A 385 10.00 -8.09 14.15
N ASN A 386 10.00 -7.43 15.31
CA ASN A 386 8.93 -6.53 15.68
C ASN A 386 9.01 -5.20 14.89
N TRP A 387 7.86 -4.52 14.78
CA TRP A 387 7.77 -3.19 14.17
C TRP A 387 6.97 -2.24 15.04
N CYS A 388 7.17 -0.94 14.81
CA CYS A 388 6.34 0.07 15.44
C CYS A 388 4.89 0.03 14.92
N GLY A 389 3.91 -0.14 15.81
CA GLY A 389 2.48 -0.14 15.48
C GLY A 389 1.89 1.23 15.09
N HIS A 390 2.73 2.25 14.91
CA HIS A 390 2.35 3.56 14.35
C HIS A 390 3.00 3.78 12.99
N CYS A 391 4.34 3.89 12.96
CA CYS A 391 5.05 4.23 11.74
C CYS A 391 5.53 3.03 10.93
N GLY A 392 5.43 1.80 11.45
CA GLY A 392 5.90 0.59 10.79
C GLY A 392 7.42 0.44 10.72
N ALA A 393 8.19 1.28 11.40
CA ALA A 393 9.65 1.17 11.43
C ALA A 393 10.10 -0.13 12.13
N PRO A 394 11.21 -0.76 11.67
CA PRO A 394 11.81 -1.90 12.34
C PRO A 394 12.55 -1.45 13.61
N GLY A 395 12.89 -2.40 14.48
CA GLY A 395 13.67 -2.14 15.70
C GLY A 395 12.99 -1.18 16.69
N PRO A 396 11.72 -1.42 17.09
CA PRO A 396 11.04 -0.57 18.07
C PRO A 396 11.69 -0.65 19.47
N ASP A 397 11.83 0.51 20.13
CA ASP A 397 12.51 0.64 21.42
C ASP A 397 11.65 0.25 22.65
N SER A 398 10.33 0.19 22.48
CA SER A 398 9.41 -0.11 23.59
C SER A 398 8.24 -0.99 23.15
N ARG A 399 7.58 -1.61 24.14
CA ARG A 399 6.34 -2.38 23.94
C ARG A 399 5.25 -1.90 24.87
N CYS A 400 4.00 -2.13 24.50
CA CYS A 400 2.83 -1.79 25.31
C CYS A 400 2.91 -2.50 26.67
N ALA A 401 2.80 -1.72 27.75
CA ALA A 401 2.85 -2.28 29.10
C ALA A 401 1.65 -3.19 29.43
N GLY A 402 0.50 -2.95 28.79
CA GLY A 402 -0.74 -3.73 28.96
C GLY A 402 -0.66 -5.09 28.28
N CYS A 403 -0.71 -5.12 26.93
CA CYS A 403 -0.76 -6.37 26.18
C CYS A 403 0.60 -7.05 25.97
N ARG A 404 1.71 -6.29 26.05
CA ARG A 404 3.09 -6.74 25.74
C ARG A 404 3.30 -7.30 24.33
N GLN A 405 2.31 -7.16 23.45
CA GLN A 405 2.34 -7.65 22.06
C GLN A 405 2.56 -6.54 21.03
N ALA A 406 2.12 -5.31 21.31
CA ALA A 406 2.33 -4.17 20.42
C ALA A 406 3.64 -3.43 20.75
N TYR A 407 4.40 -3.05 19.72
CA TYR A 407 5.70 -2.40 19.86
C TYR A 407 5.70 -0.99 19.26
N TYR A 408 6.56 -0.10 19.75
CA TYR A 408 6.65 1.30 19.33
C TYR A 408 8.08 1.82 19.41
N CYS A 409 8.46 2.72 18.49
CA CYS A 409 9.73 3.45 18.56
C CYS A 409 9.84 4.33 19.82
N GLY A 410 8.74 4.63 20.50
CA GLY A 410 8.76 5.46 21.70
C GLY A 410 7.37 5.94 22.10
N LYS A 411 7.34 6.76 23.16
CA LYS A 411 6.10 7.28 23.74
C LYS A 411 5.25 8.09 22.75
N GLU A 412 5.88 8.82 21.83
CA GLU A 412 5.16 9.61 20.82
C GLU A 412 4.35 8.70 19.88
N CYS A 413 5.01 7.69 19.28
CA CYS A 413 4.36 6.70 18.42
C CYS A 413 3.29 5.90 19.18
N GLN A 414 3.58 5.50 20.43
CA GLN A 414 2.59 4.82 21.27
C GLN A 414 1.35 5.69 21.50
N ARG A 415 1.52 6.98 21.80
CA ARG A 415 0.40 7.91 22.03
C ARG A 415 -0.47 8.09 20.77
N LYS A 416 0.14 8.22 19.60
CA LYS A 416 -0.60 8.32 18.32
C LYS A 416 -1.39 7.05 18.05
N ALA A 417 -0.73 5.88 18.13
CA ALA A 417 -1.36 4.58 17.95
C ALA A 417 -2.41 4.25 19.02
N TRP A 418 -2.32 4.82 20.23
CA TRP A 418 -3.24 4.56 21.33
C TRP A 418 -4.70 4.88 20.99
N THR A 419 -4.93 5.88 20.14
CA THR A 419 -6.28 6.22 19.64
C THR A 419 -7.02 5.02 19.06
N PHE A 420 -6.29 4.10 18.42
CA PHE A 420 -6.78 2.84 17.90
C PHE A 420 -6.50 1.66 18.85
N HIS A 421 -5.25 1.51 19.28
CA HIS A 421 -4.77 0.34 20.03
C HIS A 421 -5.52 0.11 21.34
N LYS A 422 -6.01 1.17 22.01
CA LYS A 422 -6.74 1.06 23.27
C LYS A 422 -7.94 0.11 23.20
N GLY A 423 -8.62 0.03 22.06
CA GLY A 423 -9.79 -0.83 21.86
C GLY A 423 -9.43 -2.30 21.67
N TYR A 424 -8.17 -2.60 21.40
CA TYR A 424 -7.67 -3.94 21.09
C TYR A 424 -6.55 -4.38 22.03
N CYS A 425 -6.28 -3.59 23.08
CA CYS A 425 -5.26 -3.89 24.06
C CYS A 425 -5.85 -4.78 25.14
N SER A 426 -5.43 -6.05 25.19
CA SER A 426 -5.81 -7.00 26.23
C SER A 426 -4.56 -7.58 26.89
N PRO A 427 -4.55 -7.79 28.23
CA PRO A 427 -3.46 -8.49 28.90
C PRO A 427 -3.23 -9.88 28.28
N PRO A 428 -1.97 -10.33 28.23
CA PRO A 428 -1.60 -11.61 27.63
C PRO A 428 -2.14 -12.82 28.40
#